data_AF-A0A838KH52-F1
#
_entry.id   AF-A0A838KH52-F1
#
_cell.length_a   1.000
_cell.length_b   1.000
_cell.length_c   1.000
_cell.angle_alpha   90.00
_cell.angle_beta   90.00
_cell.angle_gamma   90.00
#
_symmetry.space_group_name_H-M   'P 1'
#
loop_
_entity.id
_entity.type
_entity.pdbx_description
1 polymer ?
#
loop_
_entity_poly.entity_id
_entity_poly.type
_entity_poly.pdbx_seq_one_letter_code
_entity_poly.pdbx_strand_id
1 'polypeptide(L)' 'MGEDHYDCEVNRDELSMHWFSDALNDRWRDGWKLGQVFEQAGNTVIVWERRG' A
#
# COMPACT_ATOMS: atom_id res chain seq x y z
N MET A 1 9.21 18.70 12.13
CA MET A 1 9.82 17.43 11.68
C MET A 1 8.72 16.71 10.95
N GLY A 2 8.81 16.59 9.63
CA GLY A 2 7.70 16.13 8.79
C GLY A 2 7.30 14.72 9.19
N GLU A 3 6.05 14.55 9.62
CA GLU A 3 5.48 13.22 9.80
C GLU A 3 5.39 12.58 8.42
N ASP A 4 6.11 11.48 8.21
CA ASP A 4 6.13 10.74 6.94
C ASP A 4 4.70 10.25 6.64
N HIS A 5 4.03 11.01 5.77
CA HIS A 5 2.58 10.93 5.55
C HIS A 5 2.18 9.81 4.58
N TYR A 6 3.15 9.18 3.91
CA TYR A 6 2.95 8.19 2.86
C TYR A 6 4.00 7.08 2.94
N ASP A 7 3.57 5.84 2.72
CA ASP A 7 4.42 4.66 2.55
C ASP A 7 4.07 3.94 1.24
N CYS A 8 5.06 3.29 0.61
CA CYS A 8 4.97 2.71 -0.73
C CYS A 8 5.60 1.31 -0.78
N GLU A 9 4.83 0.31 -1.21
CA GLU A 9 5.34 -1.04 -1.52
C GLU A 9 5.26 -1.30 -3.04
N VAL A 10 6.34 -1.87 -3.59
CA VAL A 10 6.45 -2.22 -5.01
C VAL A 10 6.39 -3.75 -5.14
N ASN A 11 5.36 -4.25 -5.82
CA ASN A 11 5.25 -5.67 -6.13
C ASN A 11 5.68 -5.90 -7.60
N ARG A 12 6.66 -6.79 -7.82
CA ARG A 12 7.17 -7.15 -9.16
C ARG A 12 6.38 -8.35 -9.70
N ASP A 13 6.06 -8.30 -10.98
CA ASP A 13 5.42 -9.36 -11.79
C ASP A 13 3.87 -9.46 -11.67
N GLU A 14 3.31 -10.09 -10.63
CA GLU A 14 1.84 -10.26 -10.49
C GLU A 14 1.37 -9.99 -9.06
N LEU A 15 0.31 -9.18 -8.92
CA LEU A 15 -0.30 -8.87 -7.63
C LEU A 15 -1.13 -10.07 -7.13
N SER A 16 -0.57 -10.85 -6.21
CA SER A 16 -1.34 -11.88 -5.49
C SER A 16 -2.47 -11.23 -4.69
N MET A 17 -3.72 -11.56 -5.05
CA MET A 17 -4.90 -11.00 -4.37
C MET A 17 -5.08 -11.50 -2.95
N HIS A 18 -4.56 -12.68 -2.64
CA HIS A 18 -4.53 -13.20 -1.28
C HIS A 18 -3.60 -12.36 -0.41
N TRP A 19 -2.35 -12.17 -0.85
CA TRP A 19 -1.38 -11.31 -0.16
C TRP A 19 -1.89 -9.88 -0.02
N PHE A 20 -2.47 -9.32 -1.08
CA PHE A 20 -2.97 -7.95 -1.05
C PHE A 20 -4.09 -7.77 -0.03
N SER A 21 -4.97 -8.77 0.10
CA SER A 21 -6.04 -8.76 1.10
C SER A 21 -5.49 -8.82 2.53
N ASP A 22 -4.45 -9.62 2.76
CA ASP A 22 -3.78 -9.68 4.06
C ASP A 22 -3.07 -8.35 4.38
N ALA A 23 -2.34 -7.79 3.42
CA ALA A 23 -1.68 -6.50 3.53
C ALA A 23 -2.68 -5.37 3.86
N LEU A 24 -3.85 -5.35 3.20
CA LEU A 24 -4.92 -4.39 3.50
C LEU A 24 -5.39 -4.50 4.96
N ASN A 25 -5.58 -5.71 5.47
CA ASN A 25 -6.03 -5.95 6.83
C ASN A 25 -4.96 -5.55 7.87
N ASP A 26 -3.71 -5.91 7.62
CA ASP A 26 -2.60 -5.60 8.53
C ASP A 26 -2.35 -4.09 8.58
N ARG A 27 -2.28 -3.43 7.42
CA ARG A 27 -2.15 -1.97 7.34
C ARG A 27 -3.32 -1.25 7.99
N TRP A 28 -4.54 -1.78 7.86
CA TRP A 28 -5.72 -1.24 8.55
C TRP A 28 -5.59 -1.32 10.08
N ARG A 29 -5.11 -2.44 10.62
CA ARG A 29 -4.86 -2.61 12.07
C ARG A 29 -3.79 -1.63 12.57
N ASP A 30 -2.79 -1.35 11.75
CA ASP A 30 -1.70 -0.45 12.08
C ASP A 30 -2.06 1.03 11.92
N GLY A 31 -3.30 1.35 11.56
CA GLY A 31 -3.77 2.73 11.41
C GLY A 31 -3.44 3.35 10.06
N TRP A 32 -3.30 2.54 9.02
CA TRP A 32 -3.20 2.98 7.63
C TRP A 32 -4.48 2.62 6.86
N LYS A 33 -4.70 3.24 5.70
CA LYS A 33 -5.74 2.86 4.73
C LYS A 33 -5.15 2.90 3.33
N LEU A 34 -5.74 2.15 2.41
CA LEU A 34 -5.37 2.24 1.00
C LEU A 34 -5.77 3.61 0.46
N GLY A 35 -4.80 4.36 -0.05
CA GLY A 35 -5.03 5.64 -0.71
C GLY A 35 -5.22 5.46 -2.22
N GLN A 36 -4.22 4.87 -2.88
CA GLN A 36 -4.21 4.70 -4.34
C GLN A 36 -3.42 3.46 -4.75
N VAL A 37 -3.81 2.84 -5.87
CA VAL A 37 -3.03 1.80 -6.56
C VAL A 37 -2.87 2.23 -8.02
N PHE A 38 -1.66 2.10 -8.57
CA PHE A 38 -1.39 2.39 -9.98
C PHE A 38 -0.22 1.57 -10.51
N GLU A 39 -0.11 1.47 -11.84
CA GLU A 39 1.01 0.81 -12.50
C GLU A 39 2.07 1.81 -12.93
N GLN A 40 3.33 1.50 -12.70
CA GLN A 40 4.47 2.30 -13.16
C GLN A 40 5.64 1.40 -13.58
N ALA A 41 6.09 1.55 -14.83
CA ALA A 41 7.20 0.79 -15.41
C ALA A 41 7.06 -0.74 -15.24
N GLY A 42 5.83 -1.26 -15.38
CA GLY A 42 5.53 -2.69 -15.21
C GLY A 42 5.41 -3.16 -13.76
N ASN A 43 5.40 -2.26 -12.78
CA ASN A 43 5.21 -2.59 -11.37
C ASN A 43 3.88 -2.05 -10.86
N THR A 44 3.24 -2.78 -9.96
CA THR A 44 2.11 -2.25 -9.18
C THR A 44 2.65 -1.48 -7.98
N VAL A 45 2.27 -0.22 -7.88
CA VAL A 45 2.59 0.69 -6.79
C VAL A 45 1.36 0.85 -5.91
N ILE A 46 1.52 0.61 -4.61
CA ILE A 46 0.45 0.70 -3.61
C ILE A 46 0.81 1.83 -2.64
N VAL A 47 -0.08 2.83 -2.53
CA VAL A 47 0.10 3.99 -1.66
C VAL A 47 -0.82 3.87 -0.45
N TRP A 48 -0.22 3.99 0.74
CA TRP A 48 -0.91 3.98 2.02
C TRP A 48 -1.01 5.38 2.61
N GLU A 49 -2.14 5.67 3.25
CA GLU A 49 -2.39 6.93 3.98
C GLU A 49 -2.62 6.65 5.45
N ARG A 50 -2.07 7.47 6.34
CA ARG A 50 -2.32 7.36 7.78
C ARG A 50 -3.78 7.69 8.07
N ARG A 51 -4.44 6.88 8.90
CA ARG A 51 -5.74 7.22 9.50
C ARG A 51 -5.50 8.25 10.60
N GLY A 52 -6.09 9.44 10.42
CA GLY A 52 -6.19 10.45 11.47
C GLY A 52 -7.01 9.98 12.65
#